data_AF-A0ABD2Q8H8-F1
#
_entry.id   AF-A0ABD2Q8H8-F1
#
_cell.length_a   1.000
_cell.length_b   1.000
_cell.length_c   1.000
_cell.angle_alpha   90.00
_cell.angle_beta   90.00
_cell.angle_gamma   90.00
#
_symmetry.space_group_name_H-M   'P 1'
#
loop_
_entity.id
_entity.type
_entity.pdbx_description
1 polymer ?
#
loop_
_entity_poly.entity_id
_entity_poly.type
_entity_poly.pdbx_seq_one_letter_code
_entity_poly.pdbx_strand_id
1 'polypeptide(L)'
;MITLYENASMADEKVRLLTALGKARTPSLRARALKYAMTDAVRKQDRHVCMMPLLTNGPLARREFWEFVKQNISILPDKLAGHNLIRRIYKNSCIGFAHEEKLKEVDSTKIF
;
A
#
# COMPACT_ATOMS: atom_id res chain seq x y z
N MET A 1 -4.59 -15.12 8.25
CA MET A 1 -5.12 -13.79 7.90
C MET A 1 -5.77 -13.76 6.53
N ILE A 2 -5.09 -14.09 5.42
CA ILE A 2 -5.72 -14.13 4.08
C ILE A 2 -6.93 -15.07 4.05
N THR A 3 -6.77 -16.32 4.51
CA THR A 3 -7.88 -17.29 4.60
C THR A 3 -9.05 -16.79 5.45
N LEU A 4 -8.77 -16.05 6.53
CA LEU A 4 -9.83 -15.45 7.36
C LEU A 4 -10.57 -14.34 6.60
N TYR A 5 -9.85 -13.54 5.81
CA TYR A 5 -10.44 -12.47 5.02
C TYR A 5 -11.36 -13.00 3.92
N GLU A 6 -10.96 -14.09 3.27
CA GLU A 6 -11.74 -14.75 2.23
C GLU A 6 -13.03 -15.35 2.77
N ASN A 7 -12.98 -15.92 3.99
CA ASN A 7 -14.13 -16.54 4.65
C ASN A 7 -15.02 -15.55 5.43
N ALA A 8 -14.55 -14.33 5.70
CA ALA A 8 -15.32 -13.33 6.41
C ALA A 8 -16.54 -12.88 5.57
N SER A 9 -17.72 -12.81 6.20
CA SER A 9 -18.94 -12.31 5.58
C SER A 9 -19.18 -10.83 5.88
N MET A 10 -18.73 -10.36 7.05
CA MET A 10 -18.95 -9.00 7.53
C MET A 10 -17.91 -8.02 6.96
N ALA A 11 -18.38 -6.89 6.45
CA ALA A 11 -17.51 -5.86 5.87
C ALA A 11 -16.50 -5.31 6.90
N ASP A 12 -16.94 -5.05 8.13
CA ASP A 12 -16.07 -4.55 9.20
C ASP A 12 -14.97 -5.55 9.57
N GLU A 13 -15.28 -6.84 9.56
CA GLU A 13 -14.30 -7.88 9.79
C GLU A 13 -13.25 -7.91 8.67
N LYS A 14 -13.69 -7.83 7.41
CA LYS A 14 -12.78 -7.71 6.26
C LYS A 14 -11.84 -6.52 6.39
N VAL A 15 -12.35 -5.35 6.79
CA VAL A 15 -11.53 -4.14 7.02
C VAL A 15 -10.52 -4.36 8.15
N ARG A 16 -10.91 -4.98 9.26
CA ARG A 16 -9.99 -5.31 10.36
C ARG A 16 -8.89 -6.27 9.92
N LEU A 17 -9.24 -7.30 9.15
CA LEU A 17 -8.29 -8.29 8.63
C LEU A 17 -7.31 -7.67 7.62
N LEU A 18 -7.77 -6.79 6.72
CA LEU A 18 -6.88 -6.03 5.82
C LEU A 18 -5.93 -5.13 6.58
N THR A 19 -6.43 -4.42 7.60
CA THR A 19 -5.59 -3.57 8.45
C THR A 19 -4.49 -4.38 9.12
N ALA A 20 -4.82 -5.56 9.63
CA ALA A 20 -3.86 -6.45 10.28
C ALA A 20 -2.85 -7.05 9.29
N LEU A 21 -3.27 -7.38 8.05
CA LEU A 21 -2.34 -7.77 6.98
C LEU A 21 -1.31 -6.68 6.68
N GLY A 22 -1.73 -5.41 6.66
CA GLY A 22 -0.84 -4.25 6.50
C GLY A 22 0.16 -4.05 7.66
N LYS A 23 -0.06 -4.68 8.82
CA LYS A 23 0.84 -4.63 9.98
C LYS A 23 1.87 -5.77 10.01
N ALA A 24 2.07 -6.46 8.89
CA ALA A 24 3.07 -7.52 8.78
C ALA A 24 4.49 -7.05 9.15
N ARG A 25 5.17 -7.80 10.03
CA ARG A 25 6.46 -7.42 10.62
C ARG A 25 7.68 -7.73 9.74
N THR A 26 7.60 -8.73 8.88
CA THR A 26 8.72 -9.18 8.06
C THR A 26 8.59 -8.69 6.61
N PRO A 27 9.69 -8.38 5.91
CA PRO A 27 9.65 -7.95 4.50
C PRO A 27 8.85 -8.89 3.58
N SER A 28 9.05 -10.21 3.71
CA SER A 28 8.36 -11.22 2.89
C SER A 28 6.84 -11.19 3.07
N LEU A 29 6.37 -11.09 4.32
CA LEU A 29 4.95 -10.96 4.62
C LEU A 29 4.36 -9.62 4.15
N ARG A 30 5.11 -8.51 4.24
CA ARG A 30 4.68 -7.20 3.72
C ARG A 30 4.49 -7.24 2.20
N ALA A 31 5.47 -7.79 1.48
CA ALA A 31 5.38 -7.97 0.03
C ALA A 31 4.19 -8.86 -0.35
N ARG A 32 3.98 -9.97 0.36
CA ARG A 32 2.83 -10.86 0.15
C ARG A 32 1.50 -10.15 0.41
N ALA A 33 1.40 -9.34 1.47
CA ALA A 33 0.21 -8.58 1.80
C ALA A 33 -0.10 -7.52 0.73
N LEU A 34 0.91 -6.77 0.26
CA LEU A 34 0.77 -5.80 -0.83
C LEU A 34 0.32 -6.45 -2.13
N LYS A 35 0.94 -7.58 -2.50
CA LYS A 35 0.54 -8.35 -3.69
C LYS A 35 -0.89 -8.82 -3.59
N TYR A 36 -1.28 -9.38 -2.44
CA TYR A 36 -2.65 -9.84 -2.21
C TYR A 36 -3.67 -8.70 -2.28
N ALA A 37 -3.36 -7.54 -1.69
CA ALA A 37 -4.23 -6.35 -1.73
C ALA A 37 -4.50 -5.85 -3.16
N MET A 38 -3.65 -6.16 -4.13
CA MET A 38 -3.83 -5.77 -5.54
C MET A 38 -4.64 -6.76 -6.38
N THR A 39 -4.98 -7.92 -5.81
CA THR A 39 -5.82 -8.92 -6.47
C THR A 39 -7.28 -8.51 -6.46
N ASP A 40 -8.11 -9.19 -7.27
CA ASP A 40 -9.55 -8.93 -7.33
C ASP A 40 -10.31 -9.51 -6.12
N ALA A 41 -9.64 -10.28 -5.26
CA ALA A 41 -10.19 -10.68 -3.95
C ALA A 41 -10.42 -9.48 -3.03
N VAL A 42 -9.67 -8.38 -3.22
CA VAL A 42 -9.82 -7.14 -2.46
C VAL A 42 -10.45 -6.06 -3.35
N ARG A 43 -11.60 -5.55 -2.92
CA ARG A 43 -12.33 -4.47 -3.61
C ARG A 43 -11.42 -3.26 -3.81
N LYS A 44 -11.52 -2.60 -4.96
CA LYS A 44 -10.67 -1.44 -5.32
C LYS A 44 -10.66 -0.35 -4.24
N GLN A 45 -11.80 -0.06 -3.61
CA GLN A 45 -11.88 0.93 -2.52
C GLN A 45 -11.20 0.49 -1.22
N ASP A 46 -11.06 -0.82 -0.97
CA ASP A 46 -10.53 -1.34 0.30
C ASP A 46 -9.03 -1.63 0.25
N ARG A 47 -8.41 -1.61 -0.94
CA ARG A 47 -6.97 -1.91 -1.11
C ARG A 47 -6.08 -1.02 -0.25
N HIS A 48 -6.45 0.26 -0.13
CA HIS A 48 -5.72 1.23 0.69
C HIS A 48 -5.69 0.86 2.18
N VAL A 49 -6.68 0.11 2.68
CA VAL A 49 -6.77 -0.34 4.08
C VAL A 49 -5.62 -1.28 4.44
N CYS A 50 -5.17 -2.11 3.50
CA CYS A 50 -3.99 -2.96 3.69
C CYS A 50 -2.68 -2.19 3.47
N MET A 51 -2.67 -1.18 2.58
CA MET A 51 -1.46 -0.45 2.21
C MET A 51 -1.02 0.56 3.28
N MET A 52 -1.96 1.35 3.80
CA MET A 52 -1.65 2.46 4.71
C MET A 52 -0.98 2.04 6.04
N PRO A 53 -1.39 0.94 6.70
CA PRO A 53 -0.74 0.51 7.94
C PRO A 53 0.75 0.17 7.79
N LEU A 54 1.20 -0.23 6.59
CA LEU A 54 2.62 -0.56 6.35
C LEU A 54 3.55 0.62 6.60
N LEU A 55 3.08 1.83 6.31
CA LEU A 55 3.83 3.07 6.48
C LEU A 55 4.17 3.36 7.96
N THR A 56 3.40 2.77 8.88
CA THR A 56 3.59 2.91 10.32
C THR A 56 4.61 1.93 10.90
N ASN A 57 5.07 0.93 10.13
CA ASN A 57 5.98 -0.13 10.61
C ASN A 57 7.47 0.29 10.63
N GLY A 58 7.77 1.58 10.44
CA GLY A 58 9.13 2.13 10.51
C GLY A 58 9.81 2.38 9.16
N PRO A 59 11.07 2.86 9.16
CA PRO A 59 11.75 3.35 7.96
C PRO A 59 11.92 2.31 6.86
N LEU A 60 12.24 1.06 7.21
CA LEU A 60 12.43 -0.03 6.26
C LEU A 60 11.13 -0.34 5.50
N ALA A 61 10.01 -0.45 6.22
CA ALA A 61 8.70 -0.70 5.61
C ALA A 61 8.27 0.45 4.68
N ARG A 62 8.60 1.70 5.01
CA ARG A 62 8.36 2.85 4.12
C ARG A 62 9.16 2.75 2.82
N ARG A 63 10.43 2.34 2.90
CA ARG A 63 11.27 2.13 1.70
C ARG A 63 10.71 1.02 0.82
N GLU A 64 10.34 -0.12 1.40
CA GLU A 64 9.73 -1.24 0.67
C GLU A 64 8.39 -0.83 0.03
N PHE A 65 7.59 -0.02 0.73
CA PHE A 65 6.34 0.51 0.19
C PHE A 65 6.59 1.47 -0.99
N TRP A 66 7.61 2.32 -0.91
CA TRP A 66 8.01 3.17 -2.03
C TRP A 66 8.46 2.36 -3.26
N GLU A 67 9.27 1.32 -3.07
CA GLU A 67 9.66 0.42 -4.16
C GLU A 67 8.44 -0.25 -4.80
N PHE A 68 7.48 -0.70 -3.99
CA PHE A 68 6.22 -1.24 -4.49
C PHE A 68 5.44 -0.19 -5.31
N VAL A 69 5.35 1.06 -4.85
CA VAL A 69 4.67 2.14 -5.57
C VAL A 69 5.33 2.39 -6.93
N LYS A 70 6.66 2.51 -6.98
CA LYS A 70 7.40 2.70 -8.23
C LYS A 70 7.17 1.57 -9.23
N GLN A 71 7.24 0.33 -8.77
CA GLN A 71 7.06 -0.85 -9.63
C GLN A 71 5.65 -0.96 -10.22
N ASN A 72 4.64 -0.36 -9.57
CA ASN A 72 3.24 -0.49 -9.95
C ASN A 72 2.61 0.84 -10.36
N ILE A 73 3.42 1.87 -10.61
CA ILE A 73 2.93 3.24 -10.74
C ILE A 73 1.94 3.43 -11.87
N SER A 74 2.14 2.74 -12.99
CA SER A 74 1.27 2.79 -14.17
C SER A 74 -0.10 2.15 -13.92
N ILE A 75 -0.20 1.18 -13.00
CA ILE A 75 -1.44 0.43 -12.75
C ILE A 75 -2.19 0.89 -11.50
N LEU A 76 -1.52 1.61 -10.59
CA LEU A 76 -2.13 2.08 -9.34
C LEU A 76 -3.39 2.95 -9.56
N PRO A 77 -3.46 3.86 -10.56
CA PRO A 77 -4.67 4.63 -10.85
C PRO A 77 -5.89 3.75 -11.14
N ASP A 78 -5.73 2.71 -11.94
CA ASP A 78 -6.83 1.82 -12.34
C ASP A 78 -7.21 0.82 -11.24
N LYS A 79 -6.23 0.49 -10.39
CA LYS A 79 -6.38 -0.49 -9.31
C LYS A 79 -6.93 0.14 -8.04
N LEU A 80 -6.88 1.45 -7.85
CA LEU A 80 -7.40 2.14 -6.68
C LEU A 80 -8.68 2.90 -7.02
N ALA A 81 -9.59 3.01 -6.05
CA ALA A 81 -10.83 3.77 -6.25
C ALA A 81 -10.57 5.28 -6.15
N GLY A 82 -10.28 5.92 -7.28
CA GLY A 82 -10.34 7.37 -7.45
C GLY A 82 -9.07 8.16 -7.10
N HIS A 83 -9.01 9.37 -7.64
CA HIS A 83 -7.83 10.25 -7.59
C HIS A 83 -7.41 10.70 -6.18
N ASN A 84 -8.33 10.74 -5.22
CA ASN A 84 -7.99 11.13 -3.85
C ASN A 84 -7.18 10.05 -3.10
N LEU A 85 -7.50 8.77 -3.32
CA LEU A 85 -6.78 7.66 -2.68
C LEU A 85 -5.36 7.54 -3.24
N ILE A 86 -5.20 7.66 -4.56
CA ILE A 86 -3.86 7.57 -5.16
C ILE A 86 -2.95 8.71 -4.71
N ARG A 87 -3.48 9.95 -4.66
CA ARG A 87 -2.74 11.11 -4.14
C ARG A 87 -2.30 10.88 -2.69
N ARG A 88 -3.17 10.29 -1.86
CA ARG A 88 -2.83 9.93 -0.48
C ARG A 88 -1.72 8.89 -0.45
N ILE A 89 -1.75 7.87 -1.31
CA ILE A 89 -0.69 6.86 -1.37
C ILE A 89 0.66 7.48 -1.77
N TYR A 90 0.70 8.26 -2.85
CA TYR A 90 1.94 8.92 -3.29
C TYR A 90 2.50 9.88 -2.23
N LYS A 91 1.64 10.70 -1.62
CA LYS A 91 2.08 11.59 -0.54
C LYS A 91 2.69 10.80 0.62
N ASN A 92 2.05 9.71 1.04
CA ASN A 92 2.50 8.98 2.21
C ASN A 92 3.69 8.05 1.93
N SER A 93 3.89 7.59 0.69
CA SER A 93 5.07 6.80 0.33
C SER A 93 6.36 7.61 0.41
N CYS A 94 6.29 8.93 0.28
CA CYS A 94 7.44 9.83 0.37
C CYS A 94 7.70 10.35 1.80
N ILE A 95 6.96 9.87 2.83
CA ILE A 95 7.15 10.34 4.21
C ILE A 95 8.55 9.98 4.73
N GLY A 96 9.24 11.01 5.24
CA GLY A 96 10.57 10.88 5.81
C GLY A 96 11.70 10.90 4.79
N PHE A 97 11.41 11.22 3.52
CA PHE A 97 12.45 11.58 2.56
C PHE A 97 12.97 12.98 2.91
N ALA A 98 14.26 13.07 3.21
CA ALA A 98 14.93 14.31 3.65
C ALA A 98 16.27 14.54 2.92
N HIS A 99 16.46 13.92 1.75
CA HIS A 99 17.69 13.99 0.97
C HIS A 99 17.38 14.32 -0.49
N GLU A 100 18.27 15.09 -1.13
CA GLU A 100 18.12 15.58 -2.50
C GLU A 100 17.97 14.45 -3.53
N GLU A 101 18.65 13.31 -3.32
CA GLU A 101 18.52 12.14 -4.19
C GLU A 101 17.08 11.63 -4.25
N LYS A 102 16.38 11.61 -3.12
CA LYS A 102 14.97 11.18 -3.05
C LYS A 102 14.04 12.18 -3.69
N LEU A 103 14.38 13.47 -3.66
CA LEU A 103 13.64 14.51 -4.38
C LEU A 103 13.75 14.29 -5.90
N LYS A 104 14.98 14.14 -6.42
CA LYS A 104 15.23 13.85 -7.84
C LYS A 104 14.50 12.59 -8.31
N GLU A 105 14.52 11.55 -7.48
CA GLU A 105 13.78 10.31 -7.73
C GLU A 105 12.28 10.57 -7.85
N VAL A 106 11.67 11.27 -6.88
CA VAL A 106 10.23 11.60 -6.92
C VAL A 106 9.87 12.43 -8.15
N ASP A 107 10.66 13.45 -8.49
CA ASP A 107 10.44 14.32 -9.66
C ASP A 107 10.49 13.53 -10.97
N SER A 108 11.44 12.60 -11.10
CA SER A 108 11.54 11.71 -12.27
C SER A 108 10.31 10.81 -12.44
N THR A 109 9.57 10.57 -11.36
CA THR A 109 8.45 9.64 -11.33
C THR A 109 7.11 10.30 -11.76
N LYS A 110 7.06 11.64 -11.93
CA LYS A 110 5.90 12.42 -12.43
C LYS A 110 4.56 12.13 -11.74
N ILE A 111 4.57 11.97 -10.42
CA ILE A 111 3.38 11.65 -9.59
C ILE A 111 2.77 12.85 -8.86
N PHE A 112 3.38 14.03 -9.03
CA PHE A 112 2.93 15.31 -8.49
C PHE A 112 2.82 16.36 -9.61
#